data_AF-F9EQ17-F1
#
_entry.id   AF-F9EQ17-F1
#
_cell.length_a   1.000
_cell.length_b   1.000
_cell.length_c   1.000
_cell.angle_alpha   90.00
_cell.angle_beta   90.00
_cell.angle_gamma   90.00
#
_symmetry.space_group_name_H-M   'P 1'
#
loop_
_entity.id
_entity.type
_entity.pdbx_description
1 polymer ?
#
loop_
_entity_poly.entity_id
_entity_poly.type
_entity_poly.pdbx_seq_one_letter_code
_entity_poly.pdbx_strand_id
1 'polypeptide(L)' 'MLIFTDKLEENLASAIKIEDLYQRARFYANEVKPTLEKLREKVDKLEEKIATDAWPIPSYYDLLFNL' A
#
# COMPACT_ATOMS: atom_id res chain seq x y z
N MET A 1 10.99 11.27 7.11
CA MET A 1 10.27 10.38 8.05
C MET A 1 9.13 9.76 7.26
N LEU A 2 9.19 8.46 7.04
CA LEU A 2 8.40 7.73 6.06
C LEU A 2 7.19 7.08 6.76
N ILE A 3 6.38 7.93 7.41
CA ILE A 3 5.45 7.56 8.48
C ILE A 3 4.53 6.38 8.12
N PHE A 4 3.98 6.33 6.91
CA PHE A 4 3.05 5.26 6.52
C PHE A 4 3.74 3.95 6.10
N THR A 5 4.92 4.01 5.48
CA THR A 5 5.69 2.81 5.14
C THR A 5 6.26 2.19 6.41
N ASP A 6 6.84 3.00 7.31
CA ASP A 6 7.37 2.53 8.59
C ASP A 6 6.23 1.86 9.40
N LYS A 7 5.05 2.49 9.43
CA LYS A 7 3.87 1.93 10.09
C LYS A 7 3.35 0.64 9.44
N LEU A 8 3.42 0.55 8.13
CA LEU A 8 3.01 -0.65 7.40
C LEU A 8 3.94 -1.83 7.73
N GLU A 9 5.26 -1.60 7.77
CA GLU A 9 6.25 -2.61 8.14
C GLU A 9 6.02 -3.12 9.57
N GLU A 10 5.79 -2.22 10.53
CA GLU A 10 5.45 -2.57 11.91
C GLU A 10 4.17 -3.42 12.00
N ASN A 11 3.12 -3.01 11.28
CA ASN A 11 1.84 -3.72 11.27
C ASN A 11 1.99 -5.12 10.65
N LEU A 12 2.74 -5.27 9.55
CA LEU A 12 3.02 -6.57 8.94
C LEU A 12 3.82 -7.48 9.86
N ALA A 13 4.87 -6.95 10.51
CA ALA A 13 5.68 -7.69 11.48
C ALA A 13 4.85 -8.13 12.69
N SER A 14 3.88 -7.32 13.11
CA SER A 14 2.94 -7.65 14.18
C SER A 14 1.94 -8.72 13.77
N ALA A 15 1.38 -8.61 12.56
CA ALA A 15 0.37 -9.54 12.04
C ALA A 15 0.90 -10.98 11.94
N ILE A 16 2.15 -11.16 11.49
CA ILE A 16 2.78 -12.48 11.34
C ILE A 16 2.95 -13.20 12.69
N LYS A 17 3.10 -12.44 13.78
CA LYS A 17 3.25 -12.99 15.14
C LYS A 17 1.94 -13.44 15.77
N ILE A 18 0.79 -13.10 15.20
CA ILE A 18 -0.52 -13.51 15.72
C ILE A 18 -0.78 -14.96 15.30
N GLU A 19 -0.74 -15.91 16.23
CA GLU A 19 -0.92 -17.35 15.93
C GLU A 19 -2.35 -17.70 15.54
N ASP A 20 -3.34 -17.12 16.22
CA ASP A 20 -4.76 -17.33 15.91
C ASP A 20 -5.11 -16.73 14.53
N LEU A 21 -5.56 -17.59 13.63
CA LEU A 21 -5.82 -17.21 12.24
C LEU A 21 -6.97 -16.20 12.11
N TYR A 22 -7.99 -16.28 12.98
CA TYR A 22 -9.11 -15.35 12.95
C TYR A 22 -8.67 -13.96 13.41
N GLN A 23 -7.90 -13.88 14.51
CA GLN A 23 -7.34 -12.63 15.00
C GLN A 23 -6.34 -12.04 14.01
N ARG A 24 -5.52 -12.87 13.37
CA ARG A 24 -4.62 -12.43 12.30
C ARG A 24 -5.40 -11.81 11.16
N ALA A 25 -6.44 -12.48 10.65
CA ALA A 25 -7.29 -11.95 9.58
C ALA A 25 -7.96 -10.62 9.97
N ARG A 26 -8.48 -10.52 11.19
CA ARG A 26 -9.03 -9.27 11.75
C ARG A 26 -7.99 -8.15 11.80
N PHE A 27 -6.76 -8.46 12.21
CA PHE A 27 -5.67 -7.49 12.24
C PHE A 27 -5.30 -7.00 10.84
N TYR A 28 -5.20 -7.90 9.85
CA TYR A 28 -4.99 -7.50 8.45
C TYR A 28 -6.10 -6.57 7.94
N ALA A 29 -7.36 -6.90 8.22
CA ALA A 29 -8.50 -6.12 7.76
C ALA A 29 -8.59 -4.73 8.41
N ASN A 30 -8.25 -4.62 9.71
CA ASN A 30 -8.47 -3.41 10.49
C ASN A 30 -7.24 -2.52 10.63
N GLU A 31 -6.02 -3.07 10.53
CA GLU A 31 -4.78 -2.31 10.75
C GLU A 31 -3.91 -2.23 9.49
N VAL A 32 -3.65 -3.37 8.85
CA VAL A 32 -2.76 -3.43 7.67
C VAL A 32 -3.43 -2.78 6.46
N LYS A 33 -4.65 -3.20 6.11
CA LYS A 33 -5.38 -2.69 4.95
C LYS A 33 -5.61 -1.18 5.01
N PRO A 34 -6.08 -0.57 6.12
CA PRO A 34 -6.25 0.88 6.17
C PRO A 34 -4.92 1.66 6.07
N THR A 35 -3.80 1.07 6.53
CA THR A 35 -2.47 1.67 6.36
C THR A 35 -2.03 1.62 4.90
N LEU A 36 -2.27 0.51 4.21
CA LEU A 36 -2.04 0.38 2.76
C LEU A 36 -2.88 1.38 1.96
N GLU A 37 -4.15 1.57 2.30
CA GLU A 37 -5.04 2.53 1.63
C GLU A 37 -4.52 3.97 1.76
N LYS A 38 -4.05 4.36 2.95
CA LYS A 38 -3.42 5.68 3.16
C LYS A 38 -2.15 5.86 2.36
N LEU A 39 -1.33 4.82 2.27
CA LEU A 39 -0.11 4.85 1.46
C LEU A 39 -0.45 4.98 -0.03
N ARG A 40 -1.42 4.20 -0.51
CA ARG A 40 -1.92 4.27 -1.87
C ARG A 40 -2.41 5.67 -2.22
N GLU A 41 -3.21 6.30 -1.37
CA GLU A 41 -3.70 7.67 -1.61
C GLU A 41 -2.55 8.69 -1.82
N LYS A 42 -1.42 8.50 -1.13
CA LYS A 42 -0.23 9.36 -1.32
C LYS A 42 0.46 9.07 -2.64
N VAL A 43 0.59 7.79 -3.01
CA VAL A 43 1.22 7.37 -4.28
C VAL A 43 0.38 7.82 -5.47
N ASP A 44 -0.94 7.62 -5.43
CA ASP A 44 -1.86 8.04 -6.50
C ASP A 44 -1.76 9.57 -6.73
N LYS A 45 -1.66 10.36 -5.65
CA LYS A 45 -1.44 11.82 -5.74
C LYS A 45 -0.07 12.21 -6.29
N LEU A 46 0.94 11.35 -6.14
CA LEU A 46 2.26 11.57 -6.74
C LEU A 46 2.24 11.25 -8.23
N GLU A 47 1.53 10.19 -8.64
CA GLU A 47 1.34 9.82 -10.04
C GLU A 47 0.77 10.99 -10.85
N GLU A 48 -0.26 11.67 -10.33
CA GLU A 48 -0.86 12.85 -10.97
C GLU A 48 0.10 14.06 -11.11
N LYS A 49 1.15 14.13 -10.28
CA LYS A 49 2.06 15.28 -10.19
C LYS A 49 3.39 15.07 -10.89
N ILE A 50 3.78 13.83 -11.12
CA ILE A 50 5.05 13.47 -11.73
C ILE A 50 4.85 13.33 -13.24
N ALA A 51 5.83 13.78 -14.01
CA ALA A 51 5.79 13.64 -15.46
C ALA A 51 5.76 12.15 -15.85
N THR A 52 4.99 11.80 -16.88
CA THR A 52 4.77 10.40 -17.29
C THR A 52 6.07 9.67 -17.63
N ASP A 53 7.07 10.36 -18.18
CA ASP A 53 8.39 9.83 -18.51
C ASP A 53 9.29 9.58 -17.28
N ALA A 54 8.96 10.22 -16.14
CA ALA A 54 9.66 10.06 -14.87
C ALA A 54 8.94 9.12 -13.89
N TRP A 55 7.69 8.71 -14.18
CA TRP A 55 6.94 7.78 -13.34
C TRP A 55 7.40 6.33 -13.62
N PRO A 56 7.89 5.57 -12.62
CA PRO A 56 8.61 4.32 -12.86
C PRO A 56 7.71 3.10 -13.15
N ILE A 57 6.39 3.26 -13.09
CA ILE A 57 5.41 2.18 -13.19
C ILE A 57 4.41 2.54 -14.30
N PRO A 58 3.96 1.60 -15.13
CA PRO A 58 2.89 1.87 -16.10
C PRO A 58 1.62 2.37 -15.41
N SER A 59 0.94 3.32 -16.03
CA SER A 59 -0.36 3.79 -15.53
C SER A 59 -1.41 2.69 -15.67
N TYR A 60 -2.54 2.84 -14.98
CA TYR A 60 -3.68 1.94 -15.16
C TYR A 60 -4.18 1.89 -16.62
N TYR A 61 -4.08 3.01 -17.36
CA TYR A 61 -4.45 3.01 -18.77
C TYR A 61 -3.50 2.13 -19.59
N ASP A 62 -2.20 2.24 -19.34
CA ASP A 62 -1.20 1.42 -20.03
C ASP A 62 -1.40 -0.06 -19.75
N LEU A 63 -1.66 -0.42 -18.49
CA LEU A 63 -1.94 -1.80 -18.10
C LEU A 63 -3.22 -2.38 -18.70
N LEU A 64 -4.23 -1.56 -18.96
CA LEU A 64 -5.53 -2.02 -19.44
C LEU A 64 -5.64 -2.01 -20.97
N PHE A 65 -4.90 -1.14 -21.66
CA PHE A 65 -5.13 -0.85 -23.09
C PHE A 65 -3.87 -0.83 -23.95
N ASN A 66 -2.67 -0.77 -23.37
CA ASN A 66 -1.41 -0.65 -24.12
C ASN A 66 -0.41 -1.80 -23.88
N LEU A 67 -0.88 -2.95 -23.37
CA LEU A 67 -0.08 -4.18 -23.19
C LEU A 67 0.29 -4.84 -24.53
#